data_AF-I7MKP8-F1
#
_entry.id   AF-I7MKP8-F1
#
_cell.length_a   1.000
_cell.length_b   1.000
_cell.length_c   1.000
_cell.angle_alpha   90.00
_cell.angle_beta   90.00
_cell.angle_gamma   90.00
#
_symmetry.space_group_name_H-M   'P 1'
#
loop_
_entity.id
_entity.type
_entity.pdbx_description
1 polymer ?
#
loop_
_entity_poly.entity_id
_entity_poly.type
_entity_poly.pdbx_seq_one_letter_code
_entity_poly.pdbx_strand_id
1 'polypeptide(L)'
;MEKDLSRKQKQITKIKQIKKHIQQKILESLVYLKRLKKQQVGVPKIKEQVNKQKKKKKKKVKRVMEKNSQQSIIVGYHYPCIDGVFSALNCFLSLKLYNQFNKDLMERLLSEDFEDCYFNGFNQKSKDQNDKTASEKVQSEVKEEQKQSQQEISELSEDVNQLKQRLQLHSEDLKGYLYSDSFKPMKFVPSKIQQDSTEQGNVYLKFKTVDKANSVLILLDYYGQSAENLQKFCDQYKKVIVIDHHITLISTLEQIVQNQNQLNQESTQNSEQDKNQLDDQQKESKDQNDYCIPIHLSKAIKNIFPNLNIIYNRRMSGASLTFDFFTKLFNYKDYLNDQLYEHIKEISKMVEIYDTKFEQNRRAEAFVANVISSQYELNARSNYFIFSKLVNCYIEGHVKLGEGILNSLEKQANNLVKQKFIVHIGGKYNTIAKCYAVISSNLSITNQTAHKLAELSLKDGMDNVGCFIIQDKSKSKIKVSLRSDNDPSKEQKCHIIAQSFNGGGHPSAASFFTTFSQVKSWR
;
A
#
# COMPACT_ATOMS: atom_id res chain seq x y z
N MET A 1 19.24 -32.51 36.10
CA MET A 1 17.98 -32.66 36.85
C MET A 1 17.76 -31.58 37.90
N GLU A 2 18.58 -31.44 38.95
CA GLU A 2 18.34 -30.44 40.02
C GLU A 2 18.32 -28.99 39.52
N LYS A 3 19.23 -28.62 38.60
CA LYS A 3 19.24 -27.28 37.97
C LYS A 3 17.96 -27.00 37.17
N ASP A 4 17.36 -28.00 36.54
CA ASP A 4 16.11 -27.86 35.80
C ASP A 4 14.90 -27.78 36.72
N LEU A 5 14.92 -28.52 37.84
CA LEU A 5 13.90 -28.42 38.89
C LEU A 5 13.88 -27.01 39.51
N SER A 6 15.06 -26.47 39.81
CA SER A 6 15.24 -25.10 40.32
C SER A 6 14.75 -24.04 39.33
N ARG A 7 15.03 -24.19 38.04
CA ARG A 7 14.52 -23.30 36.98
C ARG A 7 13.00 -23.35 36.88
N LYS A 8 12.39 -24.55 36.93
CA LYS A 8 10.92 -24.72 36.92
C LYS A 8 10.27 -24.10 38.15
N GLN A 9 10.86 -24.25 39.34
CA GLN A 9 10.34 -23.59 40.57
C GLN A 9 10.40 -22.07 40.48
N LYS A 10 11.49 -21.49 39.95
CA LYS A 10 11.57 -20.04 39.71
C LYS A 10 10.51 -19.54 38.73
N GLN A 11 10.23 -20.28 37.66
CA GLN A 11 9.17 -19.95 36.71
C GLN A 11 7.77 -20.02 37.37
N ILE A 12 7.48 -21.05 38.16
CA ILE A 12 6.22 -21.18 38.89
C ILE A 12 6.01 -20.00 39.86
N THR A 13 7.04 -19.60 40.59
CA THR A 13 6.98 -18.43 41.49
C THR A 13 6.69 -17.14 40.74
N LYS A 14 7.34 -16.93 39.58
CA LYS A 14 7.09 -15.76 38.72
C LYS A 14 5.65 -15.73 38.19
N ILE A 15 5.11 -16.88 37.77
CA ILE A 15 3.71 -17.00 37.33
C ILE A 15 2.74 -16.68 38.46
N LYS A 16 3.00 -17.16 39.69
CA LYS A 16 2.17 -16.85 40.88
C LYS A 16 2.16 -15.35 41.18
N GLN A 17 3.31 -14.67 41.08
CA GLN A 17 3.42 -13.22 41.27
C GLN A 17 2.62 -12.43 40.21
N ILE A 18 2.73 -12.81 38.93
CA ILE A 18 1.95 -12.19 37.84
C ILE A 18 0.44 -12.36 38.07
N LYS A 19 0.00 -13.57 38.44
CA LYS A 19 -1.41 -13.86 38.72
C LYS A 19 -1.96 -12.98 39.86
N LYS A 20 -1.19 -12.78 40.94
CA LYS A 20 -1.55 -11.90 42.06
C LYS A 20 -1.69 -10.43 41.60
N HIS A 21 -0.79 -9.96 40.75
CA HIS A 21 -0.84 -8.58 40.23
C HIS A 21 -2.07 -8.33 39.35
N ILE A 22 -2.42 -9.28 38.47
CA ILE A 22 -3.62 -9.19 37.62
C ILE A 22 -4.90 -9.15 38.47
N GLN A 23 -5.00 -10.00 39.50
CA GLN A 23 -6.16 -10.03 40.40
C GLN A 23 -6.36 -8.69 41.12
N GLN A 24 -5.26 -8.04 41.55
CA GLN A 24 -5.32 -6.73 42.18
C GLN A 24 -5.83 -5.64 41.23
N LYS A 25 -5.38 -5.62 39.97
CA LYS A 25 -5.83 -4.65 38.96
C LYS A 25 -7.32 -4.80 38.59
N ILE A 26 -7.83 -6.03 38.57
CA ILE A 26 -9.26 -6.29 38.36
C ILE A 26 -10.08 -5.72 39.53
N LEU A 27 -9.62 -5.91 40.77
CA LEU A 27 -10.31 -5.40 41.95
C LEU A 27 -10.36 -3.87 41.98
N GLU A 28 -9.25 -3.19 41.65
CA GLU A 28 -9.17 -1.72 41.52
C GLU A 28 -10.20 -1.20 40.49
N SER A 29 -10.31 -1.86 39.34
CA SER A 29 -11.24 -1.49 38.27
C SER A 29 -12.72 -1.66 38.69
N LEU A 30 -13.04 -2.72 39.42
CA LEU A 30 -14.39 -2.95 39.93
C LEU A 30 -14.82 -1.91 40.98
N VAL A 31 -13.89 -1.48 41.84
CA VAL A 31 -14.13 -0.39 42.80
C VAL A 31 -14.42 0.92 42.07
N TYR A 32 -13.66 1.23 41.02
CA TYR A 32 -13.88 2.41 40.19
C TYR A 32 -15.27 2.40 39.53
N LEU A 33 -15.67 1.29 38.93
CA LEU A 33 -17.00 1.14 38.31
C LEU A 33 -18.15 1.29 39.33
N LYS A 34 -17.99 0.78 40.56
CA LYS A 34 -18.98 0.99 41.64
C LYS A 34 -19.11 2.46 42.03
N ARG A 35 -18.03 3.23 42.01
CA ARG A 35 -18.06 4.69 42.27
C ARG A 35 -18.82 5.44 41.18
N LEU A 36 -18.57 5.11 39.91
CA LEU A 36 -19.29 5.70 38.78
C LEU A 36 -20.80 5.43 38.82
N LYS A 37 -21.22 4.22 39.22
CA LYS A 37 -22.64 3.90 39.40
C LYS A 37 -23.31 4.69 40.52
N LYS A 38 -22.62 4.97 41.62
CA LYS A 38 -23.15 5.79 42.72
C LYS A 38 -23.32 7.27 42.33
N GLN A 39 -22.50 7.77 41.41
CA GLN A 39 -22.59 9.16 40.94
C GLN A 39 -23.73 9.41 39.94
N GLN A 40 -24.45 8.38 39.47
CA GLN A 40 -25.58 8.52 38.54
C GLN A 40 -26.97 8.53 39.21
N VAL A 41 -27.06 8.53 40.54
CA VAL A 41 -28.37 8.53 41.23
C VAL A 41 -28.66 9.91 41.82
N GLY A 42 -29.28 10.76 41.01
CA GLY A 42 -29.81 12.05 41.43
C GLY A 42 -30.73 12.65 40.37
N VAL A 43 -32.03 12.30 40.40
CA VAL A 43 -33.08 12.99 39.64
C VAL A 43 -34.28 13.22 40.54
N PRO A 44 -34.76 14.47 40.71
CA PRO A 44 -36.11 14.74 41.16
C PRO A 44 -37.06 15.12 40.00
N LYS A 45 -38.27 14.55 40.14
CA LYS A 45 -39.63 15.04 39.80
C LYS A 45 -40.02 15.29 38.35
N ILE A 46 -40.89 14.37 37.91
CA ILE A 46 -41.63 14.26 36.67
C ILE A 46 -42.86 15.15 36.76
N LYS A 47 -42.86 16.29 36.07
CA LYS A 47 -44.05 16.98 35.50
C LYS A 47 -43.65 18.09 34.53
N GLU A 48 -42.40 18.56 34.57
CA GLU A 48 -41.79 19.43 33.55
C GLU A 48 -41.25 18.65 32.31
N GLN A 49 -41.24 17.31 32.37
CA GLN A 49 -40.58 16.45 31.37
C GLN A 49 -41.35 16.33 30.06
N VAL A 50 -42.67 16.51 30.04
CA VAL A 50 -43.46 16.30 28.82
C VAL A 50 -43.27 17.46 27.82
N ASN A 51 -43.14 18.70 28.29
CA ASN A 51 -42.83 19.86 27.45
C ASN A 51 -41.34 19.93 27.05
N LYS A 52 -40.43 19.53 27.95
CA LYS A 52 -39.01 19.33 27.59
C LYS A 52 -38.80 18.18 26.60
N GLN A 53 -39.63 17.12 26.61
CA GLN A 53 -39.56 16.03 25.63
C GLN A 53 -40.01 16.45 24.22
N LYS A 54 -41.02 17.31 24.07
CA LYS A 54 -41.41 17.87 22.76
C LYS A 54 -40.33 18.82 22.19
N LYS A 55 -39.77 19.71 23.03
CA LYS A 55 -38.61 20.55 22.63
C LYS A 55 -37.33 19.72 22.38
N LYS A 56 -37.09 18.65 23.14
CA LYS A 56 -36.00 17.68 22.88
C LYS A 56 -36.24 16.86 21.62
N LYS A 57 -37.47 16.48 21.27
CA LYS A 57 -37.79 15.81 19.98
C LYS A 57 -37.50 16.74 18.79
N LYS A 58 -37.95 18.01 18.83
CA LYS A 58 -37.59 18.99 17.77
C LYS A 58 -36.09 19.29 17.71
N LYS A 59 -35.41 19.48 18.86
CA LYS A 59 -33.93 19.59 18.90
C LYS A 59 -33.21 18.31 18.47
N LYS A 60 -33.79 17.13 18.68
CA LYS A 60 -33.23 15.83 18.29
C LYS A 60 -33.42 15.58 16.80
N VAL A 61 -34.54 15.97 16.20
CA VAL A 61 -34.74 15.93 14.74
C VAL A 61 -33.83 16.94 14.05
N LYS A 62 -33.73 18.18 14.55
CA LYS A 62 -32.79 19.18 14.02
C LYS A 62 -31.33 18.75 14.20
N ARG A 63 -30.93 18.18 15.35
CA ARG A 63 -29.60 17.57 15.56
C ARG A 63 -29.36 16.30 14.76
N VAL A 64 -30.38 15.55 14.35
CA VAL A 64 -30.23 14.36 13.49
C VAL A 64 -30.07 14.79 12.04
N MET A 65 -30.77 15.84 11.60
CA MET A 65 -30.56 16.47 10.29
C MET A 65 -29.20 17.19 10.20
N GLU A 66 -28.81 17.96 11.23
CA GLU A 66 -27.47 18.60 11.31
C GLU A 66 -26.33 17.59 11.58
N LYS A 67 -26.60 16.39 12.13
CA LYS A 67 -25.61 15.30 12.23
C LYS A 67 -25.43 14.52 10.95
N ASN A 68 -26.38 14.59 10.02
CA ASN A 68 -26.33 13.82 8.77
C ASN A 68 -25.59 14.53 7.64
N SER A 69 -25.11 15.76 7.85
CA SER A 69 -24.25 16.50 6.90
C SER A 69 -22.79 16.53 7.35
N GLN A 70 -22.34 15.54 8.14
CA GLN A 70 -20.97 15.51 8.61
C GLN A 70 -20.08 15.01 7.48
N GLN A 71 -19.41 15.96 6.83
CA GLN A 71 -18.35 15.69 5.88
C GLN A 71 -17.39 14.64 6.44
N SER A 72 -17.04 13.66 5.62
CA SER A 72 -16.12 12.59 6.02
C SER A 72 -15.08 12.34 4.95
N ILE A 73 -13.91 11.86 5.38
CA ILE A 73 -12.84 11.44 4.48
C ILE A 73 -12.83 9.92 4.51
N ILE A 74 -12.97 9.32 3.34
CA ILE A 74 -12.91 7.88 3.17
C ILE A 74 -11.65 7.55 2.41
N VAL A 75 -10.83 6.65 2.95
CA VAL A 75 -9.57 6.23 2.36
C VAL A 75 -9.70 4.77 1.97
N GLY A 76 -9.88 4.50 0.68
CA GLY A 76 -9.75 3.17 0.10
C GLY A 76 -8.29 2.88 -0.21
N TYR A 77 -7.80 1.68 0.15
CA TYR A 77 -6.43 1.28 -0.19
C TYR A 77 -6.37 -0.18 -0.62
N HIS A 78 -5.43 -0.49 -1.52
CA HIS A 78 -5.22 -1.84 -2.00
C HIS A 78 -4.62 -2.73 -0.89
N TYR A 79 -5.35 -3.78 -0.54
CA TYR A 79 -5.00 -4.74 0.49
C TYR A 79 -5.07 -6.16 -0.08
N PRO A 80 -4.17 -7.09 0.30
CA PRO A 80 -3.13 -6.97 1.31
C PRO A 80 -1.75 -6.53 0.75
N CYS A 81 -1.73 -5.76 -0.35
CA CYS A 81 -0.47 -5.28 -0.90
C CYS A 81 0.28 -4.41 0.11
N ILE A 82 1.60 -4.63 0.21
CA ILE A 82 2.46 -3.84 1.08
C ILE A 82 2.46 -2.38 0.63
N ASP A 83 2.52 -2.13 -0.68
CA ASP A 83 2.51 -0.77 -1.20
C ASP A 83 1.24 0.00 -0.83
N GLY A 84 0.05 -0.55 -1.10
CA GLY A 84 -1.22 0.04 -0.67
C GLY A 84 -1.36 0.21 0.85
N VAL A 85 -0.80 -0.69 1.66
CA VAL A 85 -0.83 -0.56 3.13
C VAL A 85 0.07 0.58 3.61
N PHE A 86 1.27 0.74 3.06
CA PHE A 86 2.15 1.85 3.39
C PHE A 86 1.69 3.18 2.76
N SER A 87 0.99 3.15 1.63
CA SER A 87 0.23 4.29 1.11
C SER A 87 -0.81 4.76 2.14
N ALA A 88 -1.59 3.81 2.68
CA ALA A 88 -2.58 4.10 3.70
C ALA A 88 -1.96 4.59 5.01
N LEU A 89 -0.79 4.07 5.40
CA LEU A 89 -0.01 4.61 6.52
C LEU A 89 0.35 6.08 6.29
N ASN A 90 0.92 6.40 5.13
CA ASN A 90 1.32 7.75 4.79
C ASN A 90 0.11 8.67 4.81
N CYS A 91 -1.01 8.31 4.18
CA CYS A 91 -2.27 9.05 4.24
C CYS A 91 -2.83 9.19 5.67
N PHE A 92 -2.72 8.17 6.51
CA PHE A 92 -3.17 8.24 7.90
C PHE A 92 -2.38 9.26 8.71
N LEU A 93 -1.05 9.17 8.69
CA LEU A 93 -0.16 10.10 9.41
C LEU A 93 -0.41 11.53 8.92
N SER A 94 -0.50 11.63 7.60
CA SER A 94 -0.75 12.86 6.86
C SER A 94 -1.96 13.64 7.34
N LEU A 95 -3.12 13.01 7.24
CA LEU A 95 -4.40 13.62 7.61
C LEU A 95 -4.48 13.84 9.12
N LYS A 96 -3.85 12.96 9.91
CA LYS A 96 -3.83 13.07 11.37
C LYS A 96 -3.07 14.30 11.84
N LEU A 97 -1.86 14.50 11.31
CA LEU A 97 -1.02 15.66 11.62
C LEU A 97 -1.70 16.94 11.19
N TYR A 98 -2.16 17.00 9.93
CA TYR A 98 -2.79 18.23 9.43
C TYR A 98 -3.98 18.65 10.28
N ASN A 99 -4.87 17.73 10.65
CA ASN A 99 -6.02 18.05 11.50
C ASN A 99 -5.64 18.44 12.94
N GLN A 100 -4.46 18.05 13.43
CA GLN A 100 -3.97 18.50 14.73
C GLN A 100 -3.55 19.97 14.71
N PHE A 101 -2.97 20.43 13.59
CA PHE A 101 -2.44 21.78 13.46
C PHE A 101 -3.40 22.76 12.76
N ASN A 102 -4.26 22.26 11.88
CA ASN A 102 -5.18 23.03 11.06
C ASN A 102 -6.61 22.50 11.22
N LYS A 103 -7.56 23.42 11.44
CA LYS A 103 -8.97 23.04 11.71
C LYS A 103 -9.78 22.70 10.46
N ASP A 104 -9.27 22.97 9.26
CA ASP A 104 -10.06 22.81 8.03
C ASP A 104 -9.40 21.92 6.95
N LEU A 105 -9.13 20.66 7.34
CA LEU A 105 -8.66 19.62 6.42
C LEU A 105 -9.61 19.42 5.23
N MET A 106 -10.92 19.53 5.46
CA MET A 106 -11.92 19.35 4.42
C MET A 106 -11.91 20.50 3.43
N GLU A 107 -11.84 21.75 3.88
CA GLU A 107 -11.68 22.91 3.00
C GLU A 107 -10.44 22.76 2.12
N ARG A 108 -9.29 22.38 2.69
CA ARG A 108 -8.06 22.19 1.91
C ARG A 108 -8.16 21.06 0.88
N LEU A 109 -8.83 19.95 1.22
CA LEU A 109 -9.05 18.87 0.26
C LEU A 109 -10.08 19.26 -0.80
N LEU A 110 -11.06 20.10 -0.48
CA LEU A 110 -12.14 20.52 -1.38
C LEU A 110 -11.81 21.77 -2.20
N SER A 111 -10.70 22.43 -1.92
CA SER A 111 -10.32 23.67 -2.59
C SER A 111 -10.07 23.45 -4.09
N GLU A 112 -10.32 24.50 -4.87
CA GLU A 112 -10.12 24.51 -6.32
C GLU A 112 -8.63 24.61 -6.68
N ASP A 113 -7.83 25.28 -5.84
CA ASP A 113 -6.36 25.40 -5.96
C ASP A 113 -5.61 24.11 -5.58
N PHE A 114 -6.33 23.03 -5.28
CA PHE A 114 -5.76 21.75 -4.87
C PHE A 114 -4.74 21.21 -5.89
N GLU A 115 -5.05 21.31 -7.18
CA GLU A 115 -4.15 20.87 -8.26
C GLU A 115 -2.94 21.80 -8.36
N ASP A 116 -3.15 23.11 -8.30
CA ASP A 116 -2.09 24.14 -8.36
C ASP A 116 -1.05 23.94 -7.26
N CYS A 117 -1.49 23.59 -6.05
CA CYS A 117 -0.60 23.39 -4.91
C CYS A 117 0.33 22.18 -5.07
N TYR A 118 -0.10 21.15 -5.81
CA TYR A 118 0.74 19.98 -6.09
C TYR A 118 1.62 20.18 -7.32
N PHE A 119 1.04 20.67 -8.43
CA PHE A 119 1.72 20.76 -9.72
C PHE A 119 2.67 21.96 -9.84
N ASN A 120 2.40 23.09 -9.17
CA ASN A 120 3.30 24.25 -9.26
C ASN A 120 4.65 24.03 -8.56
N GLY A 121 4.72 23.12 -7.58
CA GLY A 121 5.98 22.72 -6.94
C GLY A 121 6.90 21.86 -7.82
N PHE A 122 6.38 21.25 -8.90
CA PHE A 122 7.15 20.39 -9.81
C PHE A 122 8.03 21.20 -10.77
N ASN A 123 7.56 22.39 -11.19
CA ASN A 123 8.25 23.22 -12.19
C ASN A 123 9.46 24.01 -11.64
N GLN A 124 9.61 24.13 -10.32
CA GLN A 124 10.72 24.86 -9.73
C GLN A 124 12.00 24.02 -9.57
N LYS A 125 11.91 22.69 -9.40
CA LYS A 125 13.08 21.85 -9.09
C LYS A 125 13.93 21.42 -10.29
N SER A 126 13.45 21.54 -11.52
CA SER A 126 14.23 21.17 -12.71
C SER A 126 15.39 22.13 -13.02
N LYS A 127 15.49 23.28 -12.33
CA LYS A 127 16.57 24.26 -12.52
C LYS A 127 17.77 24.07 -11.59
N ASP A 128 17.62 23.40 -10.44
CA ASP A 128 18.63 23.44 -9.37
C ASP A 128 19.54 22.19 -9.28
N GLN A 129 19.36 21.19 -10.16
CA GLN A 129 20.08 19.91 -10.07
C GLN A 129 21.34 19.79 -10.97
N ASN A 130 21.75 20.85 -11.67
CA ASN A 130 22.91 20.77 -12.58
C ASN A 130 24.27 21.16 -11.98
N ASP A 131 24.36 21.52 -10.70
CA ASP A 131 25.65 21.89 -10.10
C ASP A 131 25.86 21.22 -8.75
N LYS A 132 26.66 20.15 -8.76
CA LYS A 132 27.68 19.75 -7.76
C LYS A 132 27.80 18.23 -7.68
N THR A 133 28.90 17.67 -8.19
CA THR A 133 29.65 16.57 -7.53
C THR A 133 30.95 16.24 -8.26
N ALA A 134 32.09 16.62 -7.65
CA ALA A 134 33.45 16.07 -7.75
C ALA A 134 34.26 16.82 -6.66
N SER A 135 35.16 16.30 -5.83
CA SER A 135 35.94 15.06 -5.64
C SER A 135 36.33 14.99 -4.13
N GLU A 136 36.71 13.86 -3.51
CA GLU A 136 38.10 13.39 -3.24
C GLU A 136 38.03 12.12 -2.33
N LYS A 137 38.66 10.99 -2.73
CA LYS A 137 39.90 10.32 -2.23
C LYS A 137 39.97 9.96 -0.73
N VAL A 138 40.61 8.89 -0.20
CA VAL A 138 40.99 7.47 -0.53
C VAL A 138 41.95 7.01 0.61
N GLN A 139 41.84 5.74 1.08
CA GLN A 139 42.80 4.90 1.86
C GLN A 139 43.10 5.26 3.34
N SER A 140 43.33 4.33 4.28
CA SER A 140 43.88 2.95 4.25
C SER A 140 43.46 2.08 5.46
N GLU A 141 43.55 0.75 5.30
CA GLU A 141 43.28 -0.29 6.32
C GLU A 141 44.57 -0.96 6.86
N VAL A 142 44.35 -1.71 7.95
CA VAL A 142 45.08 -2.90 8.48
C VAL A 142 45.95 -2.66 9.71
N LYS A 143 45.35 -2.95 10.87
CA LYS A 143 45.88 -3.78 11.98
C LYS A 143 44.81 -3.84 13.08
N GLU A 144 44.15 -4.99 13.29
CA GLU A 144 43.67 -5.48 14.61
C GLU A 144 42.74 -6.70 14.46
N GLU A 145 43.27 -7.92 14.54
CA GLU A 145 42.47 -9.15 14.50
C GLU A 145 42.47 -9.94 15.84
N GLN A 146 42.79 -9.27 16.97
CA GLN A 146 42.62 -9.85 18.31
C GLN A 146 41.89 -8.94 19.32
N LYS A 147 41.29 -7.83 18.84
CA LYS A 147 40.40 -6.92 19.62
C LYS A 147 38.90 -7.09 19.29
N GLN A 148 38.59 -7.86 18.25
CA GLN A 148 37.30 -7.86 17.57
C GLN A 148 36.14 -8.43 18.41
N SER A 149 36.41 -9.36 19.33
CA SER A 149 35.35 -10.02 20.11
C SER A 149 34.89 -9.25 21.36
N GLN A 150 35.69 -8.32 21.89
CA GLN A 150 35.26 -7.42 22.97
C GLN A 150 34.71 -6.11 22.41
N GLN A 151 35.21 -5.67 21.26
CA GLN A 151 34.71 -4.49 20.55
C GLN A 151 33.31 -4.75 19.95
N GLU A 152 33.04 -5.93 19.37
CA GLU A 152 31.69 -6.30 18.92
C GLU A 152 30.66 -6.30 20.07
N ILE A 153 31.02 -6.73 21.28
CA ILE A 153 30.10 -6.73 22.42
C ILE A 153 29.86 -5.32 22.96
N SER A 154 30.89 -4.46 22.95
CA SER A 154 30.78 -3.04 23.30
C SER A 154 29.92 -2.28 22.29
N GLU A 155 30.16 -2.49 20.99
CA GLU A 155 29.39 -1.90 19.88
C GLU A 155 27.94 -2.40 19.91
N LEU A 156 27.69 -3.69 20.16
CA LEU A 156 26.33 -4.23 20.34
C LEU A 156 25.62 -3.65 21.59
N SER A 157 26.35 -3.38 22.67
CA SER A 157 25.82 -2.76 23.89
C SER A 157 25.45 -1.29 23.65
N GLU A 158 26.31 -0.57 22.94
CA GLU A 158 26.12 0.82 22.58
C GLU A 158 24.97 0.97 21.57
N ASP A 159 24.89 0.09 20.58
CA ASP A 159 23.77 -0.04 19.65
C ASP A 159 22.46 -0.33 20.38
N VAL A 160 22.46 -1.24 21.37
CA VAL A 160 21.26 -1.55 22.18
C VAL A 160 20.82 -0.35 23.03
N ASN A 161 21.76 0.44 23.55
CA ASN A 161 21.44 1.63 24.33
C ASN A 161 20.97 2.79 23.45
N GLN A 162 21.58 3.01 22.29
CA GLN A 162 21.08 3.93 21.27
C GLN A 162 19.72 3.49 20.73
N LEU A 163 19.48 2.18 20.56
CA LEU A 163 18.18 1.60 20.22
C LEU A 163 17.14 1.90 21.29
N LYS A 164 17.48 1.68 22.57
CA LYS A 164 16.57 1.97 23.69
C LYS A 164 16.26 3.45 23.76
N GLN A 165 17.25 4.31 23.57
CA GLN A 165 17.06 5.76 23.58
C GLN A 165 16.22 6.23 22.38
N ARG A 166 16.45 5.70 21.17
CA ARG A 166 15.63 5.96 19.98
C ARG A 166 14.21 5.44 20.16
N LEU A 167 14.03 4.22 20.67
CA LEU A 167 12.71 3.64 20.96
C LEU A 167 11.96 4.44 22.03
N GLN A 168 12.67 4.96 23.03
CA GLN A 168 12.09 5.75 24.11
C GLN A 168 11.67 7.14 23.61
N LEU A 169 12.52 7.83 22.82
CA LEU A 169 12.20 9.09 22.13
C LEU A 169 11.02 8.93 21.16
N HIS A 170 11.03 7.90 20.31
CA HIS A 170 9.92 7.60 19.42
C HIS A 170 8.62 7.31 20.19
N SER A 171 8.69 6.60 21.32
CA SER A 171 7.49 6.22 22.05
C SER A 171 6.78 7.35 22.77
N GLU A 172 7.48 8.41 23.21
CA GLU A 172 6.85 9.51 23.95
C GLU A 172 6.23 10.55 23.01
N ASP A 173 6.95 10.95 21.96
CA ASP A 173 6.41 11.87 20.96
C ASP A 173 5.21 11.24 20.24
N LEU A 174 5.35 10.00 19.76
CA LEU A 174 4.27 9.34 19.00
C LEU A 174 3.07 8.94 19.86
N LYS A 175 3.21 8.80 21.19
CA LYS A 175 2.05 8.52 22.06
C LYS A 175 1.05 9.67 22.09
N GLY A 176 1.52 10.91 22.03
CA GLY A 176 0.66 12.09 21.90
C GLY A 176 -0.06 12.15 20.55
N TYR A 177 0.68 11.90 19.46
CA TYR A 177 0.15 11.97 18.10
C TYR A 177 -0.77 10.81 17.74
N LEU A 178 -0.50 9.57 18.19
CA LEU A 178 -1.18 8.37 17.68
C LEU A 178 -2.41 7.92 18.47
N TYR A 179 -2.61 8.36 19.72
CA TYR A 179 -3.61 7.76 20.63
C TYR A 179 -4.79 8.66 21.03
N SER A 180 -5.03 9.80 20.38
CA SER A 180 -6.24 10.59 20.65
C SER A 180 -7.50 9.92 20.04
N ASP A 181 -8.45 9.54 20.91
CA ASP A 181 -9.74 8.90 20.58
C ASP A 181 -10.73 9.80 19.79
N SER A 182 -10.31 11.01 19.40
CA SER A 182 -11.18 12.04 18.83
C SER A 182 -11.22 12.07 17.29
N PHE A 183 -10.46 11.23 16.58
CA PHE A 183 -10.35 11.30 15.12
C PHE A 183 -11.50 10.61 14.38
N LYS A 184 -12.72 11.11 14.56
CA LYS A 184 -13.96 10.49 14.06
C LYS A 184 -14.33 10.67 12.57
N PRO A 185 -13.74 11.55 11.73
CA PRO A 185 -14.21 11.68 10.34
C PRO A 185 -13.52 10.74 9.34
N MET A 186 -12.44 10.03 9.71
CA MET A 186 -11.70 9.19 8.76
C MET A 186 -12.12 7.73 8.79
N LYS A 187 -12.34 7.15 7.60
CA LYS A 187 -12.65 5.73 7.45
C LYS A 187 -11.69 5.08 6.46
N PHE A 188 -10.85 4.18 6.97
CA PHE A 188 -9.97 3.36 6.15
C PHE A 188 -10.71 2.09 5.71
N VAL A 189 -10.82 1.90 4.40
CA VAL A 189 -11.53 0.79 3.77
C VAL A 189 -10.50 -0.07 3.04
N PRO A 190 -10.02 -1.16 3.66
CA PRO A 190 -9.17 -2.11 2.96
C PRO A 190 -9.99 -2.76 1.85
N SER A 191 -9.48 -2.68 0.63
CA SER A 191 -10.12 -3.31 -0.51
C SER A 191 -9.13 -4.24 -1.19
N LYS A 192 -9.51 -5.51 -1.33
CA LYS A 192 -8.95 -6.38 -2.38
C LYS A 192 -9.52 -5.87 -3.70
N ILE A 193 -8.88 -4.86 -4.26
CA ILE A 193 -9.20 -4.38 -5.61
C ILE A 193 -8.46 -5.35 -6.54
N GLN A 194 -9.00 -6.56 -6.72
CA GLN A 194 -8.45 -7.56 -7.63
C GLN A 194 -9.39 -7.76 -8.82
N GLN A 195 -8.77 -8.05 -9.98
CA GLN A 195 -9.39 -8.58 -11.19
C GLN A 195 -10.26 -9.80 -10.92
N ASP A 196 -11.45 -9.81 -11.51
CA ASP A 196 -12.21 -11.02 -11.88
C ASP A 196 -12.48 -12.08 -10.81
N SER A 197 -12.87 -11.69 -9.61
CA SER A 197 -13.77 -12.58 -8.86
C SER A 197 -15.19 -12.36 -9.38
N THR A 198 -15.74 -13.39 -10.02
CA THR A 198 -17.17 -13.56 -10.33
C THR A 198 -18.10 -13.38 -9.12
N GLU A 199 -17.54 -13.22 -7.91
CA GLU A 199 -18.16 -12.48 -6.81
C GLU A 199 -18.28 -10.97 -7.13
N GLN A 200 -19.01 -10.64 -8.21
CA GLN A 200 -19.38 -9.29 -8.68
C GLN A 200 -20.29 -8.53 -7.69
N GLY A 201 -20.17 -8.77 -6.39
CA GLY A 201 -20.85 -8.04 -5.34
C GLY A 201 -20.13 -6.74 -4.98
N ASN A 202 -19.95 -5.84 -5.96
CA ASN A 202 -19.77 -4.40 -5.75
C ASN A 202 -18.71 -3.98 -4.72
N VAL A 203 -17.47 -3.73 -5.15
CA VAL A 203 -16.45 -3.06 -4.32
C VAL A 203 -17.02 -1.79 -3.67
N TYR A 204 -17.92 -1.08 -4.35
CA TYR A 204 -18.66 0.08 -3.81
C TYR A 204 -19.47 -0.21 -2.53
N LEU A 205 -19.96 -1.44 -2.32
CA LEU A 205 -20.75 -1.79 -1.12
C LEU A 205 -19.90 -1.72 0.14
N LYS A 206 -18.58 -1.93 0.03
CA LYS A 206 -17.65 -1.77 1.16
C LYS A 206 -17.53 -0.31 1.60
N PHE A 207 -17.88 0.63 0.73
CA PHE A 207 -17.86 2.08 0.95
C PHE A 207 -19.22 2.65 1.38
N LYS A 208 -20.18 1.82 1.84
CA LYS A 208 -21.47 2.31 2.36
C LYS A 208 -21.27 3.25 3.56
N THR A 209 -21.37 4.56 3.33
CA THR A 209 -21.45 5.60 4.34
C THR A 209 -22.76 6.37 4.23
N VAL A 210 -23.14 7.04 5.32
CA VAL A 210 -24.44 7.70 5.47
C VAL A 210 -24.55 9.01 4.67
N ASP A 211 -23.42 9.59 4.25
CA ASP A 211 -23.39 10.84 3.48
C ASP A 211 -22.22 10.87 2.48
N LYS A 212 -22.37 10.17 1.35
CA LYS A 212 -21.32 10.15 0.30
C LYS A 212 -21.22 11.50 -0.42
N ALA A 213 -22.36 12.17 -0.65
CA ALA A 213 -22.45 13.40 -1.43
C ALA A 213 -21.65 14.57 -0.85
N ASN A 214 -21.37 14.57 0.47
CA ASN A 214 -20.52 15.58 1.12
C ASN A 214 -19.13 15.05 1.52
N SER A 215 -18.77 13.83 1.12
CA SER A 215 -17.51 13.19 1.52
C SER A 215 -16.44 13.27 0.44
N VAL A 216 -15.19 13.28 0.87
CA VAL A 216 -14.01 13.10 0.00
C VAL A 216 -13.63 11.62 0.02
N LEU A 217 -13.47 11.02 -1.15
CA LEU A 217 -12.92 9.69 -1.31
C LEU A 217 -11.48 9.78 -1.81
N ILE A 218 -10.55 9.17 -1.07
CA ILE A 218 -9.15 9.01 -1.48
C ILE A 218 -8.92 7.53 -1.78
N LEU A 219 -8.49 7.22 -2.99
CA LEU A 219 -8.16 5.87 -3.46
C LEU A 219 -6.64 5.78 -3.60
N LEU A 220 -6.03 4.93 -2.78
CA LEU A 220 -4.59 4.73 -2.70
C LEU A 220 -4.20 3.41 -3.34
N ASP A 221 -3.15 3.41 -4.15
CA ASP A 221 -2.65 2.22 -4.83
C ASP A 221 -3.77 1.55 -5.65
N TYR A 222 -4.52 2.37 -6.39
CA TYR A 222 -5.82 2.00 -6.94
C TYR A 222 -5.71 1.05 -8.14
N TYR A 223 -5.77 -0.24 -7.88
CA TYR A 223 -5.86 -1.25 -8.92
C TYR A 223 -7.28 -1.37 -9.54
N GLY A 224 -7.83 -0.28 -10.06
CA GLY A 224 -9.12 -0.29 -10.75
C GLY A 224 -8.99 -0.75 -12.18
N GLN A 225 -9.78 -1.74 -12.57
CA GLN A 225 -9.91 -2.17 -13.98
C GLN A 225 -11.30 -1.96 -14.56
N SER A 226 -12.15 -1.29 -13.82
CA SER A 226 -13.53 -1.08 -14.17
C SER A 226 -13.77 0.41 -14.21
N ALA A 227 -13.87 0.94 -15.42
CA ALA A 227 -14.34 2.30 -15.69
C ALA A 227 -15.63 2.60 -14.91
N GLU A 228 -16.55 1.63 -14.86
CA GLU A 228 -17.83 1.72 -14.15
C GLU A 228 -17.65 1.97 -12.64
N ASN A 229 -16.68 1.33 -11.98
CA ASN A 229 -16.44 1.56 -10.55
C ASN A 229 -15.95 2.98 -10.27
N LEU A 230 -15.01 3.47 -11.09
CA LEU A 230 -14.48 4.83 -10.93
C LEU A 230 -15.56 5.87 -11.21
N GLN A 231 -16.38 5.67 -12.25
CA GLN A 231 -17.55 6.50 -12.54
C GLN A 231 -18.52 6.53 -11.36
N LYS A 232 -18.91 5.36 -10.82
CA LYS A 232 -19.80 5.28 -9.64
C LYS A 232 -19.24 6.00 -8.41
N PHE A 233 -17.91 6.04 -8.24
CA PHE A 233 -17.31 6.84 -7.18
C PHE A 233 -17.45 8.34 -7.47
N CYS A 234 -17.19 8.78 -8.69
CA CYS A 234 -17.35 10.18 -9.07
C CYS A 234 -18.82 10.65 -8.94
N ASP A 235 -19.79 9.79 -9.24
CA ASP A 235 -21.21 10.11 -9.09
C ASP A 235 -21.67 10.25 -7.63
N GLN A 236 -20.99 9.58 -6.69
CA GLN A 236 -21.43 9.47 -5.31
C GLN A 236 -20.72 10.41 -4.35
N TYR A 237 -19.50 10.81 -4.67
CA TYR A 237 -18.62 11.54 -3.76
C TYR A 237 -18.44 12.99 -4.19
N LYS A 238 -18.35 13.90 -3.21
CA LYS A 238 -18.11 15.32 -3.49
C LYS A 238 -16.81 15.54 -4.26
N LYS A 239 -15.78 14.79 -3.89
CA LYS A 239 -14.47 14.80 -4.54
C LYS A 239 -13.86 13.41 -4.46
N VAL A 240 -13.23 12.99 -5.55
CA VAL A 240 -12.49 11.73 -5.64
C VAL A 240 -11.04 12.06 -5.95
N ILE A 241 -10.12 11.54 -5.15
CA ILE A 241 -8.68 11.69 -5.31
C ILE A 241 -8.12 10.28 -5.52
N VAL A 242 -7.51 10.03 -6.67
CA VAL A 242 -6.81 8.78 -6.96
C VAL A 242 -5.32 9.04 -6.88
N ILE A 243 -4.60 8.29 -6.03
CA ILE A 243 -3.14 8.29 -5.94
C ILE A 243 -2.68 6.89 -6.31
N ASP A 244 -2.09 6.75 -7.50
CA ASP A 244 -1.76 5.44 -8.06
C ASP A 244 -0.56 5.51 -9.01
N HIS A 245 0.03 4.36 -9.29
CA HIS A 245 1.20 4.22 -10.16
C HIS A 245 1.02 3.12 -11.22
N HIS A 246 -0.10 2.38 -11.18
CA HIS A 246 -0.36 1.28 -12.10
C HIS A 246 -0.81 1.74 -13.49
N ILE A 247 -0.26 1.13 -14.54
CA ILE A 247 -0.69 1.39 -15.93
C ILE A 247 -2.16 1.08 -16.18
N THR A 248 -2.77 0.18 -15.39
CA THR A 248 -4.19 -0.18 -15.48
C THR A 248 -5.11 1.00 -15.24
N LEU A 249 -4.67 2.01 -14.46
CA LEU A 249 -5.43 3.24 -14.30
C LEU A 249 -5.52 3.99 -15.64
N ILE A 250 -4.42 4.13 -16.38
CA ILE A 250 -4.41 4.78 -17.70
C ILE A 250 -5.40 4.08 -18.64
N SER A 251 -5.34 2.75 -18.75
CA SER A 251 -6.29 1.99 -19.58
C SER A 251 -7.75 2.17 -19.13
N THR A 252 -7.99 2.28 -17.82
CA THR A 252 -9.33 2.56 -17.28
C THR A 252 -9.82 3.95 -17.69
N LEU A 253 -8.96 4.96 -17.66
CA LEU A 253 -9.28 6.32 -18.08
C LEU A 253 -9.55 6.38 -19.59
N GLU A 254 -8.74 5.70 -20.40
CA GLU A 254 -8.96 5.59 -21.86
C GLU A 254 -10.32 4.97 -22.17
N GLN A 255 -10.67 3.89 -21.46
CA GLN A 255 -11.98 3.25 -21.60
C GLN A 255 -13.14 4.20 -21.25
N ILE A 256 -13.00 5.02 -20.19
CA ILE A 256 -14.00 6.03 -19.82
C ILE A 256 -14.21 7.02 -20.97
N VAL A 257 -13.11 7.56 -21.53
CA VAL A 257 -13.18 8.53 -22.63
C VAL A 257 -13.81 7.91 -23.88
N GLN A 258 -13.44 6.67 -24.22
CA GLN A 258 -14.01 5.94 -25.35
C GLN A 258 -15.52 5.72 -25.17
N ASN A 259 -15.96 5.29 -23.99
CA ASN A 259 -17.39 5.10 -23.69
C ASN A 259 -18.17 6.42 -23.80
N GLN A 260 -17.60 7.53 -23.31
CA GLN A 260 -18.25 8.84 -23.41
C GLN A 260 -18.38 9.30 -24.87
N ASN A 261 -17.35 9.07 -25.68
CA ASN A 261 -17.37 9.41 -27.11
C ASN A 261 -18.42 8.60 -27.88
N GLN A 262 -18.58 7.31 -27.55
CA GLN A 262 -19.62 6.47 -28.14
C GLN A 262 -21.03 6.99 -27.78
N LEU A 263 -21.28 7.33 -26.52
CA LEU A 263 -22.56 7.91 -26.08
C LEU A 263 -22.87 9.25 -26.78
N ASN A 264 -21.85 10.08 -27.02
CA ASN A 264 -22.01 11.34 -27.76
C ASN A 264 -22.27 11.11 -29.26
N GLN A 265 -21.67 10.08 -29.86
CA GLN A 265 -21.93 9.74 -31.27
C GLN A 265 -23.34 9.20 -31.47
N GLU A 266 -23.84 8.37 -30.55
CA GLU A 266 -25.22 7.87 -30.58
C GLU A 266 -26.26 9.00 -30.42
N SER A 267 -25.96 10.03 -29.63
CA SER A 267 -26.85 11.18 -29.49
C SER A 267 -26.82 12.12 -30.71
N THR A 268 -25.69 12.19 -31.43
CA THR A 268 -25.50 13.07 -32.60
C THR A 268 -25.88 12.39 -33.92
N GLN A 269 -26.03 11.06 -33.97
CA GLN A 269 -26.56 10.35 -35.14
C GLN A 269 -28.05 10.65 -35.45
N ASN A 270 -28.70 11.49 -34.65
CA ASN A 270 -29.99 12.11 -34.97
C ASN A 270 -29.87 13.50 -35.64
N SER A 271 -28.66 13.95 -35.97
CA SER A 271 -28.40 15.14 -36.78
C SER A 271 -27.24 14.86 -37.74
N GLU A 272 -27.55 14.31 -38.92
CA GLU A 272 -26.58 14.14 -40.00
C GLU A 272 -26.17 15.51 -40.57
N GLN A 273 -24.97 15.97 -40.21
CA GLN A 273 -24.00 16.65 -41.09
C GLN A 273 -22.72 16.91 -40.28
N ASP A 274 -21.57 16.74 -40.93
CA ASP A 274 -20.20 17.01 -40.46
C ASP A 274 -19.48 15.93 -39.64
N LYS A 275 -19.06 14.87 -40.34
CA LYS A 275 -18.00 13.94 -39.92
C LYS A 275 -16.82 14.05 -40.89
N ASN A 276 -15.81 14.87 -40.59
CA ASN A 276 -14.48 14.84 -41.24
C ASN A 276 -13.50 15.80 -40.52
N GLN A 277 -13.05 15.50 -39.30
CA GLN A 277 -11.96 16.31 -38.69
C GLN A 277 -11.17 15.70 -37.50
N LEU A 278 -11.25 14.38 -37.23
CA LEU A 278 -10.69 13.81 -35.98
C LEU A 278 -9.47 12.90 -36.11
N ASP A 279 -8.99 12.59 -37.32
CA ASP A 279 -7.89 11.62 -37.50
C ASP A 279 -6.47 12.22 -37.42
N ASP A 280 -6.31 13.55 -37.51
CA ASP A 280 -4.97 14.17 -37.57
C ASP A 280 -4.33 14.48 -36.21
N GLN A 281 -5.06 14.34 -35.08
CA GLN A 281 -4.52 14.66 -33.74
C GLN A 281 -3.83 13.49 -33.01
N GLN A 282 -3.78 12.29 -33.60
CA GLN A 282 -3.19 11.11 -32.94
C GLN A 282 -1.69 10.88 -33.22
N LYS A 283 -1.04 11.72 -34.04
CA LYS A 283 0.37 11.51 -34.46
C LYS A 283 1.43 12.36 -33.74
N GLU A 284 1.04 13.35 -32.94
CA GLU A 284 2.00 14.20 -32.22
C GLU A 284 2.08 13.85 -30.73
N SER A 285 3.05 12.98 -30.36
CA SER A 285 3.82 12.99 -29.10
C SER A 285 4.23 11.56 -28.67
N LYS A 286 5.24 10.97 -29.31
CA LYS A 286 5.89 9.74 -28.80
C LYS A 286 6.98 9.99 -27.75
N ASP A 287 7.28 11.27 -27.45
CA ASP A 287 8.30 11.67 -26.45
C ASP A 287 7.71 12.27 -25.17
N GLN A 288 6.40 12.14 -24.92
CA GLN A 288 5.84 12.52 -23.62
C GLN A 288 6.18 11.44 -22.59
N ASN A 289 7.05 11.80 -21.63
CA ASN A 289 7.46 11.02 -20.47
C ASN A 289 6.40 10.01 -20.00
N ASP A 290 6.69 8.71 -20.16
CA ASP A 290 5.90 7.50 -19.77
C ASP A 290 5.46 7.44 -18.28
N TYR A 291 5.69 8.50 -17.53
CA TYR A 291 5.56 8.58 -16.09
C TYR A 291 4.33 9.39 -15.64
N CYS A 292 3.74 10.19 -16.54
CA CYS A 292 2.58 11.04 -16.25
C CYS A 292 1.36 10.59 -17.06
N ILE A 293 0.17 11.03 -16.65
CA ILE A 293 -1.04 10.87 -17.47
C ILE A 293 -0.87 11.72 -18.73
N PRO A 294 -1.13 11.17 -19.93
CA PRO A 294 -1.10 11.95 -21.16
C PRO A 294 -1.99 13.20 -21.04
N ILE A 295 -1.49 14.35 -21.51
CA ILE A 295 -2.17 15.65 -21.30
C ILE A 295 -3.59 15.64 -21.88
N HIS A 296 -3.77 15.05 -23.07
CA HIS A 296 -5.07 14.93 -23.72
C HIS A 296 -6.05 14.09 -22.88
N LEU A 297 -5.57 13.00 -22.30
CA LEU A 297 -6.37 12.11 -21.44
C LEU A 297 -6.76 12.81 -20.15
N SER A 298 -5.83 13.52 -19.52
CA SER A 298 -6.10 14.32 -18.31
C SER A 298 -7.19 15.36 -18.55
N LYS A 299 -7.10 16.14 -19.64
CA LYS A 299 -8.11 17.14 -20.02
C LYS A 299 -9.48 16.50 -20.29
N ALA A 300 -9.52 15.42 -21.06
CA ALA A 300 -10.76 14.71 -21.38
C ALA A 300 -11.45 14.20 -20.11
N ILE A 301 -10.69 13.55 -19.21
CA ILE A 301 -11.21 13.05 -17.94
C ILE A 301 -11.73 14.18 -17.05
N LYS A 302 -11.03 15.32 -16.97
CA LYS A 302 -11.47 16.45 -16.16
C LYS A 302 -12.80 17.03 -16.65
N ASN A 303 -13.04 17.02 -17.96
CA ASN A 303 -14.32 17.42 -18.54
C ASN A 303 -15.45 16.43 -18.20
N ILE A 304 -15.16 15.13 -18.17
CA ILE A 304 -16.13 14.08 -17.83
C ILE A 304 -16.43 14.08 -16.32
N PHE A 305 -15.39 14.18 -15.49
CA PHE A 305 -15.46 14.14 -14.03
C PHE A 305 -14.70 15.31 -13.39
N PRO A 306 -15.33 16.49 -13.27
CA PRO A 306 -14.69 17.67 -12.68
C PRO A 306 -14.22 17.46 -11.22
N ASN A 307 -14.92 16.58 -10.49
CA ASN A 307 -14.62 16.24 -9.10
C ASN A 307 -13.55 15.15 -8.94
N LEU A 308 -13.01 14.60 -10.03
CA LEU A 308 -11.92 13.63 -10.00
C LEU A 308 -10.57 14.34 -10.10
N ASN A 309 -9.65 13.97 -9.21
CA ASN A 309 -8.27 14.43 -9.18
C ASN A 309 -7.38 13.19 -9.22
N ILE A 310 -6.39 13.18 -10.11
CA ILE A 310 -5.53 12.01 -10.32
C ILE A 310 -4.08 12.40 -10.12
N ILE A 311 -3.45 11.76 -9.15
CA ILE A 311 -2.03 11.86 -8.84
C ILE A 311 -1.39 10.56 -9.30
N TYR A 312 -0.63 10.63 -10.39
CA TYR A 312 -0.07 9.46 -11.05
C TYR A 312 1.42 9.62 -11.29
N ASN A 313 2.21 8.63 -10.88
CA ASN A 313 3.62 8.55 -11.22
C ASN A 313 4.11 7.11 -11.25
N ARG A 314 4.38 6.59 -12.44
CA ARG A 314 4.82 5.19 -12.63
C ARG A 314 6.22 4.88 -12.05
N ARG A 315 7.02 5.90 -11.72
CA ARG A 315 8.36 5.72 -11.12
C ARG A 315 8.34 5.60 -9.61
N MET A 316 7.22 5.94 -8.99
CA MET A 316 7.06 5.88 -7.54
C MET A 316 6.11 4.74 -7.23
N SER A 317 6.31 4.11 -6.08
CA SER A 317 5.28 3.26 -5.51
C SER A 317 4.14 4.12 -4.99
N GLY A 318 2.95 3.54 -4.79
CA GLY A 318 1.85 4.19 -4.10
C GLY A 318 2.27 4.78 -2.75
N ALA A 319 3.13 4.08 -2.00
CA ALA A 319 3.60 4.51 -0.69
C ALA A 319 4.39 5.83 -0.80
N SER A 320 5.43 5.85 -1.64
CA SER A 320 6.21 7.06 -1.88
C SER A 320 5.41 8.17 -2.53
N LEU A 321 4.55 7.84 -3.49
CA LEU A 321 3.73 8.83 -4.19
C LEU A 321 2.75 9.51 -3.22
N THR A 322 2.14 8.73 -2.32
CA THR A 322 1.27 9.26 -1.26
C THR A 322 2.07 10.14 -0.29
N PHE A 323 3.28 9.73 0.09
CA PHE A 323 4.16 10.53 0.95
C PHE A 323 4.53 11.86 0.28
N ASP A 324 4.97 11.84 -0.98
CA ASP A 324 5.34 13.03 -1.76
C ASP A 324 4.14 13.98 -1.95
N PHE A 325 2.99 13.42 -2.33
CA PHE A 325 1.73 14.16 -2.48
C PHE A 325 1.38 14.95 -1.24
N PHE A 326 1.31 14.28 -0.10
CA PHE A 326 0.90 14.91 1.13
C PHE A 326 1.97 15.83 1.73
N THR A 327 3.25 15.52 1.53
CA THR A 327 4.37 16.40 1.89
C THR A 327 4.26 17.73 1.15
N LYS A 328 3.94 17.72 -0.15
CA LYS A 328 3.76 18.94 -0.95
C LYS A 328 2.46 19.67 -0.60
N LEU A 329 1.34 18.94 -0.45
CA LEU A 329 0.04 19.54 -0.18
C LEU A 329 0.00 20.33 1.14
N PHE A 330 0.74 19.84 2.14
CA PHE A 330 0.65 20.33 3.51
C PHE A 330 1.99 20.80 4.10
N ASN A 331 3.08 20.80 3.34
CA ASN A 331 4.44 21.15 3.81
C ASN A 331 4.86 20.44 5.11
N TYR A 332 4.91 19.09 5.09
CA TYR A 332 5.13 18.27 6.29
C TYR A 332 6.37 18.48 7.10
N LYS A 333 7.41 19.04 6.49
CA LYS A 333 8.61 19.37 7.21
C LYS A 333 8.34 20.35 8.37
N ASP A 334 7.29 21.15 8.28
CA ASP A 334 6.93 22.13 9.32
C ASP A 334 6.17 21.51 10.51
N TYR A 335 5.57 20.33 10.33
CA TYR A 335 4.66 19.71 11.30
C TYR A 335 5.20 18.43 11.94
N LEU A 336 6.25 17.85 11.35
CA LEU A 336 6.96 16.69 11.84
C LEU A 336 8.32 17.12 12.37
N ASN A 337 8.79 16.49 13.45
CA ASN A 337 10.20 16.58 13.76
C ASN A 337 11.02 15.89 12.65
N ASP A 338 12.23 16.40 12.39
CA ASP A 338 13.09 15.94 11.29
C ASP A 338 13.33 14.42 11.35
N GLN A 339 13.46 13.87 12.55
CA GLN A 339 13.70 12.43 12.75
C GLN A 339 12.53 11.57 12.28
N LEU A 340 11.29 11.93 12.63
CA LEU A 340 10.09 11.19 12.22
C LEU A 340 9.83 11.36 10.72
N TYR A 341 10.08 12.56 10.18
CA TYR A 341 9.97 12.81 8.75
C TYR A 341 10.93 11.92 7.95
N GLU A 342 12.23 11.91 8.29
CA GLU A 342 13.22 11.07 7.62
C GLU A 342 12.93 9.57 7.83
N HIS A 343 12.41 9.17 8.99
CA HIS A 343 12.00 7.78 9.23
C HIS A 343 10.86 7.32 8.31
N ILE A 344 9.79 8.11 8.16
CA ILE A 344 8.66 7.78 7.28
C ILE A 344 9.11 7.76 5.82
N LYS A 345 9.98 8.70 5.44
CA LYS A 345 10.58 8.78 4.11
C LYS A 345 11.44 7.56 3.81
N GLU A 346 12.27 7.10 4.73
CA GLU A 346 13.09 5.90 4.58
C GLU A 346 12.21 4.64 4.42
N ILE A 347 11.18 4.49 5.26
CA ILE A 347 10.21 3.39 5.15
C ILE A 347 9.54 3.38 3.76
N SER A 348 9.05 4.55 3.32
CA SER A 348 8.38 4.68 2.02
C SER A 348 9.33 4.33 0.87
N LYS A 349 10.60 4.75 0.98
CA LYS A 349 11.63 4.42 -0.01
C LYS A 349 11.97 2.92 -0.04
N MET A 350 12.05 2.24 1.11
CA MET A 350 12.23 0.79 1.14
C MET A 350 11.06 0.06 0.46
N VAL A 351 9.83 0.51 0.70
CA VAL A 351 8.65 -0.06 0.02
C VAL A 351 8.70 0.21 -1.48
N GLU A 352 9.09 1.42 -1.90
CA GLU A 352 9.26 1.75 -3.32
C GLU A 352 10.28 0.88 -4.03
N ILE A 353 11.46 0.71 -3.44
CA ILE A 353 12.49 -0.13 -4.04
C ILE A 353 12.00 -1.58 -4.14
N TYR A 354 11.31 -2.06 -3.10
CA TYR A 354 10.72 -3.40 -3.13
C TYR A 354 9.65 -3.53 -4.21
N ASP A 355 8.78 -2.55 -4.36
CA ASP A 355 7.59 -2.62 -5.23
C ASP A 355 7.93 -2.39 -6.71
N THR A 356 8.67 -1.31 -7.00
CA THR A 356 9.00 -0.91 -8.38
C THR A 356 9.99 -1.84 -9.08
N LYS A 357 10.83 -2.55 -8.31
CA LYS A 357 11.87 -3.46 -8.82
C LYS A 357 12.85 -2.82 -9.81
N PHE A 358 13.04 -1.49 -9.77
CA PHE A 358 14.04 -0.82 -10.62
C PHE A 358 15.47 -1.20 -10.27
N GLU A 359 15.73 -1.48 -8.99
CA GLU A 359 17.03 -1.90 -8.49
C GLU A 359 16.85 -3.06 -7.50
N GLN A 360 17.81 -3.99 -7.51
CA GLN A 360 17.88 -5.01 -6.46
C GLN A 360 18.41 -4.37 -5.17
N ASN A 361 17.62 -4.44 -4.11
CA ASN A 361 18.05 -3.96 -2.81
C ASN A 361 17.67 -4.97 -1.72
N ARG A 362 18.65 -5.77 -1.32
CA ARG A 362 18.47 -6.83 -0.32
C ARG A 362 17.93 -6.29 1.01
N ARG A 363 18.30 -5.07 1.40
CA ARG A 363 17.81 -4.42 2.63
C ARG A 363 16.31 -4.12 2.54
N ALA A 364 15.85 -3.53 1.44
CA ALA A 364 14.43 -3.28 1.19
C ALA A 364 13.63 -4.60 1.13
N GLU A 365 14.16 -5.61 0.45
CA GLU A 365 13.55 -6.94 0.40
C GLU A 365 13.45 -7.61 1.77
N ALA A 366 14.50 -7.50 2.58
CA ALA A 366 14.52 -8.04 3.94
C ALA A 366 13.48 -7.34 4.81
N PHE A 367 13.45 -6.01 4.78
CA PHE A 367 12.45 -5.22 5.50
C PHE A 367 11.03 -5.68 5.17
N VAL A 368 10.67 -5.74 3.89
CA VAL A 368 9.33 -6.16 3.45
C VAL A 368 9.06 -7.63 3.76
N ALA A 369 10.04 -8.52 3.59
CA ALA A 369 9.91 -9.93 3.93
C ALA A 369 9.56 -10.12 5.42
N ASN A 370 10.17 -9.34 6.31
CA ASN A 370 9.84 -9.38 7.73
C ASN A 370 8.44 -8.83 8.01
N VAL A 371 8.04 -7.71 7.37
CA VAL A 371 6.67 -7.16 7.53
C VAL A 371 5.61 -8.20 7.13
N ILE A 372 5.80 -8.87 6.00
CA ILE A 372 4.89 -9.93 5.52
C ILE A 372 4.90 -11.13 6.49
N SER A 373 6.09 -11.56 6.94
CA SER A 373 6.25 -12.75 7.79
C SER A 373 5.84 -12.52 9.24
N SER A 374 5.79 -11.27 9.69
CA SER A 374 5.33 -10.89 11.04
C SER A 374 3.83 -11.14 11.25
N GLN A 375 3.11 -11.58 10.21
CA GLN A 375 1.67 -11.89 10.25
C GLN A 375 0.84 -10.76 10.85
N TYR A 376 1.24 -9.50 10.60
CA TYR A 376 0.43 -8.37 10.99
C TYR A 376 -0.93 -8.46 10.30
N GLU A 377 -2.00 -8.24 11.06
CA GLU A 377 -3.29 -7.95 10.46
C GLU A 377 -3.21 -6.57 9.81
N LEU A 378 -2.93 -6.53 8.50
CA LEU A 378 -2.77 -5.31 7.71
C LEU A 378 -4.11 -4.63 7.40
N ASN A 379 -5.23 -5.30 7.69
CA ASN A 379 -6.56 -4.72 7.54
C ASN A 379 -6.81 -3.72 8.68
N ALA A 380 -6.70 -2.42 8.38
CA ALA A 380 -6.91 -1.34 9.35
C ALA A 380 -8.32 -1.32 9.99
N ARG A 381 -9.32 -1.98 9.39
CA ARG A 381 -10.65 -2.14 10.00
C ARG A 381 -10.67 -3.25 11.05
N SER A 382 -9.88 -4.30 10.85
CA SER A 382 -9.69 -5.39 11.81
C SER A 382 -8.65 -5.04 12.88
N ASN A 383 -7.67 -4.21 12.54
CA ASN A 383 -6.56 -3.80 13.40
C ASN A 383 -6.35 -2.28 13.32
N TYR A 384 -7.10 -1.54 14.13
CA TYR A 384 -7.03 -0.07 14.18
C TYR A 384 -5.65 0.49 14.56
N PHE A 385 -4.78 -0.33 15.16
CA PHE A 385 -3.43 0.06 15.56
C PHE A 385 -2.37 -0.27 14.51
N ILE A 386 -2.74 -0.77 13.32
CA ILE A 386 -1.76 -1.20 12.33
C ILE A 386 -0.81 -0.06 11.95
N PHE A 387 -1.33 1.13 11.65
CA PHE A 387 -0.51 2.26 11.23
C PHE A 387 0.45 2.71 12.34
N SER A 388 -0.01 2.70 13.59
CA SER A 388 0.86 2.95 14.74
C SER A 388 1.95 1.90 14.89
N LYS A 389 1.69 0.62 14.58
CA LYS A 389 2.72 -0.41 14.60
C LYS A 389 3.74 -0.22 13.48
N LEU A 390 3.28 0.10 12.28
CA LEU A 390 4.15 0.27 11.10
C LEU A 390 5.04 1.51 11.21
N VAL A 391 4.53 2.66 11.67
CA VAL A 391 5.36 3.87 11.85
C VAL A 391 6.39 3.72 12.98
N ASN A 392 6.15 2.82 13.95
CA ASN A 392 7.08 2.56 15.05
C ASN A 392 8.02 1.39 14.76
N CYS A 393 8.09 0.91 13.51
CA CYS A 393 8.94 -0.22 13.18
C CYS A 393 10.41 0.21 13.26
N TYR A 394 11.22 -0.56 14.00
CA TYR A 394 12.66 -0.34 14.00
C TYR A 394 13.24 -0.96 12.71
N ILE A 395 13.61 -0.09 11.76
CA ILE A 395 14.02 -0.49 10.39
C ILE A 395 15.11 -1.55 10.42
N GLU A 396 16.24 -1.31 11.10
CA GLU A 396 17.35 -2.26 11.13
C GLU A 396 16.98 -3.61 11.76
N GLY A 397 16.15 -3.59 12.80
CA GLY A 397 15.66 -4.82 13.42
C GLY A 397 14.77 -5.62 12.47
N HIS A 398 13.93 -4.91 11.69
CA HIS A 398 13.12 -5.54 10.64
C HIS A 398 13.98 -6.08 9.51
N VAL A 399 15.01 -5.35 9.08
CA VAL A 399 15.98 -5.80 8.07
C VAL A 399 16.69 -7.06 8.55
N LYS A 400 17.29 -7.05 9.74
CA LYS A 400 18.03 -8.19 10.30
C LYS A 400 17.18 -9.46 10.42
N LEU A 401 15.95 -9.34 10.91
CA LEU A 401 15.01 -10.47 10.97
C LEU A 401 14.61 -10.94 9.55
N GLY A 402 14.40 -9.98 8.66
CA GLY A 402 14.10 -10.19 7.25
C GLY A 402 15.18 -10.96 6.50
N GLU A 403 16.46 -10.67 6.76
CA GLU A 403 17.58 -11.40 6.16
C GLU A 403 17.56 -12.89 6.53
N GLY A 404 17.26 -13.20 7.79
CA GLY A 404 17.07 -14.59 8.24
C GLY A 404 15.96 -15.30 7.47
N ILE A 405 14.85 -14.59 7.22
CA ILE A 405 13.72 -15.09 6.42
C ILE A 405 14.14 -15.30 4.96
N LEU A 406 14.76 -14.30 4.33
CA LEU A 406 15.22 -14.38 2.94
C LEU A 406 16.20 -15.53 2.74
N ASN A 407 17.17 -15.71 3.63
CA ASN A 407 18.13 -16.82 3.58
C ASN A 407 17.43 -18.18 3.67
N SER A 408 16.38 -18.30 4.50
CA SER A 408 15.57 -19.51 4.59
C SER A 408 14.78 -19.77 3.31
N LEU A 409 14.15 -18.74 2.74
CA LEU A 409 13.41 -18.83 1.47
C LEU A 409 14.34 -19.17 0.30
N GLU A 410 15.54 -18.61 0.25
CA GLU A 410 16.54 -18.90 -0.76
C GLU A 410 17.01 -20.35 -0.71
N LYS A 411 17.26 -20.91 0.49
CA LYS A 411 17.57 -22.34 0.66
C LYS A 411 16.43 -23.23 0.16
N GLN A 412 15.18 -22.87 0.46
CA GLN A 412 14.01 -23.61 -0.02
C GLN A 412 13.86 -23.52 -1.55
N ALA A 413 14.04 -22.33 -2.11
CA ALA A 413 14.02 -22.09 -3.56
C ALA A 413 15.10 -22.93 -4.27
N ASN A 414 16.34 -22.91 -3.78
CA ASN A 414 17.45 -23.69 -4.34
C ASN A 414 17.17 -25.21 -4.35
N ASN A 415 16.45 -25.72 -3.34
CA ASN A 415 16.03 -27.12 -3.34
C ASN A 415 14.89 -27.39 -4.33
N LEU A 416 13.93 -26.47 -4.47
CA LEU A 416 12.82 -26.63 -5.41
C LEU A 416 13.27 -26.52 -6.88
N VAL A 417 14.21 -25.63 -7.18
CA VAL A 417 14.77 -25.45 -8.54
C VAL A 417 15.43 -26.71 -9.08
N LYS A 418 15.88 -27.64 -8.22
CA LYS A 418 16.38 -28.96 -8.66
C LYS A 418 15.32 -29.79 -9.38
N GLN A 419 14.04 -29.49 -9.17
CA GLN A 419 12.89 -30.16 -9.80
C GLN A 419 12.40 -29.44 -11.06
N LYS A 420 13.18 -28.48 -11.58
CA LYS A 420 12.81 -27.70 -12.75
C LYS A 420 12.61 -28.57 -13.99
N PHE A 421 11.71 -28.15 -14.86
CA PHE A 421 11.49 -28.73 -16.18
C PHE A 421 11.31 -27.62 -17.22
N ILE A 422 11.53 -27.93 -18.50
CA ILE A 422 11.36 -26.95 -19.58
C ILE A 422 9.88 -26.83 -19.94
N VAL A 423 9.43 -25.61 -20.19
CA VAL A 423 8.11 -25.29 -20.75
C VAL A 423 8.26 -24.39 -21.98
N HIS A 424 7.34 -24.59 -22.93
CA HIS A 424 7.11 -23.74 -24.10
C HIS A 424 5.77 -23.04 -23.86
N ILE A 425 5.79 -21.89 -23.20
CA ILE A 425 4.58 -21.11 -22.90
C ILE A 425 3.94 -20.70 -24.22
N GLY A 426 2.65 -21.01 -24.40
CA GLY A 426 1.94 -20.88 -25.69
C GLY A 426 1.86 -22.19 -26.49
N GLY A 427 2.61 -23.22 -26.09
CA GLY A 427 2.68 -24.53 -26.74
C GLY A 427 3.86 -24.64 -27.70
N LYS A 428 4.23 -25.87 -28.10
CA LYS A 428 5.45 -26.14 -28.90
C LYS A 428 5.45 -25.45 -30.27
N TYR A 429 4.30 -25.35 -30.92
CA TYR A 429 4.19 -24.80 -32.27
C TYR A 429 4.05 -23.27 -32.29
N ASN A 430 3.53 -22.67 -31.21
CA ASN A 430 3.35 -21.22 -31.05
C ASN A 430 4.01 -20.78 -29.74
N THR A 431 5.32 -21.01 -29.61
CA THR A 431 6.06 -20.70 -28.39
C THR A 431 6.20 -19.18 -28.25
N ILE A 432 5.59 -18.62 -27.21
CA ILE A 432 5.76 -17.22 -26.80
C ILE A 432 7.07 -17.06 -25.99
N ALA A 433 7.34 -18.04 -25.12
CA ALA A 433 8.58 -18.13 -24.37
C ALA A 433 8.94 -19.57 -24.02
N LYS A 434 10.21 -19.92 -24.16
CA LYS A 434 10.82 -21.15 -23.69
C LYS A 434 11.58 -20.86 -22.41
N CYS A 435 11.29 -21.57 -21.32
CA CYS A 435 11.97 -21.34 -20.05
C CYS A 435 11.88 -22.54 -19.10
N TYR A 436 12.58 -22.45 -17.97
CA TYR A 436 12.40 -23.35 -16.86
C TYR A 436 11.17 -23.01 -16.01
N ALA A 437 10.50 -24.06 -15.58
CA ALA A 437 9.37 -24.00 -14.67
C ALA A 437 9.49 -24.95 -13.49
N VAL A 438 8.79 -24.63 -12.40
CA VAL A 438 8.48 -25.56 -11.30
C VAL A 438 7.00 -25.50 -10.96
N ILE A 439 6.49 -26.55 -10.32
CA ILE A 439 5.14 -26.61 -9.77
C ILE A 439 5.26 -26.70 -8.25
N SER A 440 4.56 -25.85 -7.51
CA SER A 440 4.52 -25.90 -6.05
C SER A 440 3.28 -25.21 -5.50
N SER A 441 2.81 -25.65 -4.33
CA SER A 441 1.74 -24.98 -3.58
C SER A 441 2.28 -23.94 -2.59
N ASN A 442 3.60 -23.82 -2.42
CA ASN A 442 4.21 -22.90 -1.48
C ASN A 442 4.39 -21.50 -2.09
N LEU A 443 3.52 -20.57 -1.71
CA LEU A 443 3.52 -19.18 -2.19
C LEU A 443 4.70 -18.34 -1.67
N SER A 444 5.30 -18.70 -0.53
CA SER A 444 6.31 -17.85 0.10
C SER A 444 7.64 -17.82 -0.66
N ILE A 445 7.90 -18.84 -1.48
CA ILE A 445 9.14 -18.99 -2.27
C ILE A 445 8.95 -18.66 -3.75
N THR A 446 7.77 -18.19 -4.15
CA THR A 446 7.45 -17.95 -5.57
C THR A 446 8.41 -16.98 -6.22
N ASN A 447 8.71 -15.85 -5.57
CA ASN A 447 9.61 -14.82 -6.13
C ASN A 447 11.03 -15.35 -6.30
N GLN A 448 11.63 -15.89 -5.23
CA GLN A 448 13.01 -16.38 -5.22
C GLN A 448 13.19 -17.53 -6.21
N THR A 449 12.22 -18.46 -6.26
CA THR A 449 12.28 -19.61 -7.16
C THR A 449 12.14 -19.17 -8.62
N ALA A 450 11.16 -18.33 -8.94
CA ALA A 450 10.95 -17.87 -10.32
C ALA A 450 12.13 -17.04 -10.83
N HIS A 451 12.71 -16.15 -10.01
CA HIS A 451 13.90 -15.39 -10.38
C HIS A 451 15.09 -16.32 -10.66
N LYS A 452 15.32 -17.33 -9.79
CA LYS A 452 16.37 -18.32 -10.02
C LYS A 452 16.17 -19.16 -11.27
N LEU A 453 14.92 -19.50 -11.60
CA LEU A 453 14.59 -20.18 -12.85
C LEU A 453 14.88 -19.30 -14.07
N ALA A 454 14.67 -17.99 -13.97
CA ALA A 454 14.98 -17.05 -15.06
C ALA A 454 16.49 -16.99 -15.33
N GLU A 455 17.30 -16.85 -14.27
CA GLU A 455 18.76 -16.90 -14.36
C GLU A 455 19.25 -18.18 -15.05
N LEU A 456 18.71 -19.34 -14.64
CA LEU A 456 19.06 -20.62 -15.22
C LEU A 456 18.57 -20.76 -16.66
N SER A 457 17.39 -20.24 -16.98
CA SER A 457 16.84 -20.30 -18.34
C SER A 457 17.72 -19.53 -19.30
N LEU A 458 18.08 -18.31 -18.92
CA LEU A 458 18.98 -17.46 -19.67
C LEU A 458 20.36 -18.11 -19.84
N LYS A 459 20.93 -18.67 -18.77
CA LYS A 459 22.24 -19.35 -18.80
C LYS A 459 22.27 -20.50 -19.81
N ASP A 460 21.15 -21.20 -19.98
CA ASP A 460 21.02 -22.32 -20.90
C ASP A 460 20.50 -21.90 -22.29
N GLY A 461 20.55 -20.60 -22.63
CA GLY A 461 20.20 -20.06 -23.94
C GLY A 461 18.70 -19.99 -24.23
N MET A 462 17.86 -20.04 -23.20
CA MET A 462 16.41 -19.85 -23.30
C MET A 462 16.02 -18.40 -22.97
N ASP A 463 14.73 -18.08 -23.01
CA ASP A 463 14.25 -16.74 -22.70
C ASP A 463 14.55 -16.35 -21.25
N ASN A 464 14.74 -15.04 -21.01
CA ASN A 464 14.92 -14.46 -19.68
C ASN A 464 13.63 -14.47 -18.86
N VAL A 465 13.12 -15.66 -18.57
CA VAL A 465 11.85 -15.92 -17.91
C VAL A 465 12.02 -17.14 -17.02
N GLY A 466 11.48 -17.07 -15.81
CA GLY A 466 11.31 -18.22 -14.93
C GLY A 466 9.85 -18.36 -14.55
N CYS A 467 9.33 -19.58 -14.63
CA CYS A 467 7.91 -19.86 -14.50
C CYS A 467 7.61 -20.63 -13.21
N PHE A 468 6.81 -20.04 -12.31
CA PHE A 468 6.35 -20.70 -11.10
C PHE A 468 4.85 -20.98 -11.21
N ILE A 469 4.50 -22.26 -11.27
CA ILE A 469 3.12 -22.71 -11.40
C ILE A 469 2.57 -23.05 -10.01
N ILE A 470 1.62 -22.23 -9.57
CA ILE A 470 0.95 -22.37 -8.28
C ILE A 470 -0.22 -23.34 -8.45
N GLN A 471 -0.05 -24.55 -7.92
CA GLN A 471 -1.10 -25.55 -7.91
C GLN A 471 -1.81 -25.56 -6.55
N ASP A 472 -3.04 -25.07 -6.53
CA ASP A 472 -3.96 -25.24 -5.41
C ASP A 472 -4.96 -26.34 -5.78
N LYS A 473 -4.90 -27.48 -5.08
CA LYS A 473 -5.77 -28.65 -5.36
C LYS A 473 -7.26 -28.33 -5.25
N SER A 474 -7.63 -27.27 -4.54
CA SER A 474 -9.02 -26.85 -4.36
C SER A 474 -9.56 -25.96 -5.49
N LYS A 475 -8.70 -25.49 -6.41
CA LYS A 475 -9.07 -24.51 -7.44
C LYS A 475 -9.02 -25.11 -8.84
N SER A 476 -10.04 -24.82 -9.63
CA SER A 476 -10.10 -25.17 -11.06
C SER A 476 -9.11 -24.38 -11.91
N LYS A 477 -8.75 -23.17 -11.47
CA LYS A 477 -7.75 -22.30 -12.09
C LYS A 477 -6.43 -22.37 -11.31
N ILE A 478 -5.33 -22.44 -12.05
CA ILE A 478 -3.97 -22.35 -11.51
C ILE A 478 -3.38 -20.97 -11.82
N LYS A 479 -2.59 -20.44 -10.89
CA LYS A 479 -1.88 -19.17 -11.10
C LYS A 479 -0.48 -19.46 -11.63
N VAL A 480 -0.08 -18.78 -12.70
CA VAL A 480 1.28 -18.79 -13.21
C VAL A 480 1.93 -17.46 -12.87
N SER A 481 3.07 -17.52 -12.18
CA SER A 481 3.87 -16.35 -11.82
C SER A 481 5.17 -16.38 -12.59
N LEU A 482 5.45 -15.29 -13.30
CA LEU A 482 6.64 -15.12 -14.13
C LEU A 482 7.58 -14.10 -13.50
N ARG A 483 8.88 -14.39 -13.52
CA ARG A 483 9.94 -13.42 -13.21
C ARG A 483 10.98 -13.45 -14.31
N SER A 484 11.62 -12.32 -14.58
CA SER A 484 12.86 -12.27 -15.37
C SER A 484 14.06 -12.14 -14.43
N ASP A 485 15.26 -12.34 -14.95
CA ASP A 485 16.45 -11.80 -14.32
C ASP A 485 16.36 -10.27 -14.23
N ASN A 486 16.97 -9.69 -13.21
CA ASN A 486 16.86 -8.27 -12.89
C ASN A 486 17.92 -7.42 -13.60
N ASP A 487 18.77 -8.02 -14.43
CA ASP A 487 19.71 -7.27 -15.25
C ASP A 487 18.93 -6.42 -16.30
N PRO A 488 19.00 -5.08 -16.22
CA PRO A 488 18.23 -4.20 -17.09
C PRO A 488 18.75 -4.19 -18.53
N SER A 489 19.96 -4.72 -18.78
CA SER A 489 20.49 -4.87 -20.15
C SER A 489 19.85 -6.02 -20.92
N LYS A 490 19.09 -6.88 -20.23
CA LYS A 490 18.47 -8.07 -20.80
C LYS A 490 17.01 -7.81 -21.13
N GLU A 491 16.51 -8.45 -22.18
CA GLU A 491 15.10 -8.37 -22.54
C GLU A 491 14.22 -8.90 -21.39
N GLN A 492 13.19 -8.13 -21.03
CA GLN A 492 12.23 -8.48 -19.98
C GLN A 492 10.81 -8.48 -20.57
N LYS A 493 10.23 -9.66 -20.73
CA LYS A 493 8.94 -9.85 -21.43
C LYS A 493 7.84 -10.51 -20.61
N CYS A 494 7.93 -10.50 -19.28
CA CYS A 494 6.93 -11.15 -18.41
C CYS A 494 5.51 -10.60 -18.66
N HIS A 495 5.39 -9.27 -18.79
CA HIS A 495 4.11 -8.60 -19.05
C HIS A 495 3.46 -9.04 -20.37
N ILE A 496 4.22 -9.15 -21.46
CA ILE A 496 3.74 -9.59 -22.79
C ILE A 496 3.19 -11.01 -22.71
N ILE A 497 3.93 -11.91 -22.05
CA ILE A 497 3.50 -13.29 -21.85
C ILE A 497 2.20 -13.32 -21.05
N ALA A 498 2.11 -12.58 -19.94
CA ALA A 498 0.90 -12.56 -19.12
C ALA A 498 -0.31 -12.00 -19.86
N GLN A 499 -0.15 -10.93 -20.65
CA GLN A 499 -1.21 -10.33 -21.46
C GLN A 499 -1.80 -11.33 -22.47
N SER A 500 -0.97 -12.21 -23.04
CA SER A 500 -1.43 -13.27 -23.95
C SER A 500 -2.40 -14.27 -23.31
N PHE A 501 -2.51 -14.25 -21.97
CA PHE A 501 -3.44 -15.07 -21.18
C PHE A 501 -4.36 -14.21 -20.30
N ASN A 502 -4.67 -12.98 -20.72
CA ASN A 502 -5.52 -12.02 -19.98
C ASN A 502 -5.00 -11.73 -18.55
N GLY A 503 -3.69 -11.81 -18.33
CA GLY A 503 -3.03 -11.38 -17.11
C GLY A 503 -2.32 -10.06 -17.27
N GLY A 504 -1.42 -9.75 -16.33
CA GLY A 504 -0.65 -8.51 -16.35
C GLY A 504 0.49 -8.46 -15.34
N GLY A 505 1.20 -7.35 -15.33
CA GLY A 505 2.30 -7.05 -14.41
C GLY A 505 3.38 -6.18 -15.04
N HIS A 506 4.55 -6.15 -14.42
CA HIS A 506 5.73 -5.44 -14.88
C HIS A 506 6.55 -6.26 -15.89
N PRO A 507 7.43 -5.62 -16.67
CA PRO A 507 8.37 -6.32 -17.55
C PRO A 507 9.15 -7.46 -16.88
N SER A 508 9.57 -7.24 -15.63
CA SER A 508 10.32 -8.22 -14.83
C SER A 508 9.47 -9.15 -13.96
N ALA A 509 8.17 -8.88 -13.80
CA ALA A 509 7.32 -9.62 -12.88
C ALA A 509 5.85 -9.54 -13.29
N ALA A 510 5.28 -10.65 -13.76
CA ALA A 510 3.89 -10.72 -14.16
C ALA A 510 3.20 -12.00 -13.71
N SER A 511 1.88 -12.06 -13.80
CA SER A 511 1.13 -13.28 -13.54
C SER A 511 -0.18 -13.35 -14.30
N PHE A 512 -0.67 -14.56 -14.48
CA PHE A 512 -1.96 -14.84 -15.11
C PHE A 512 -2.56 -16.14 -14.55
N PHE A 513 -3.84 -16.38 -14.85
CA PHE A 513 -4.52 -17.62 -14.48
C PHE A 513 -4.76 -18.49 -15.71
N THR A 514 -4.63 -19.80 -15.55
CA THR A 514 -4.89 -20.77 -16.62
C THR A 514 -5.39 -22.09 -16.06
N THR A 515 -5.51 -23.13 -16.89
CA THR A 515 -5.90 -24.49 -16.48
C THR A 515 -4.70 -25.41 -16.44
N PHE A 516 -4.79 -26.48 -15.64
CA PHE A 516 -3.72 -27.49 -15.60
C PHE A 516 -3.56 -28.22 -16.94
N SER A 517 -4.64 -28.37 -17.73
CA SER A 517 -4.57 -28.91 -19.09
C SER A 517 -3.70 -28.02 -19.98
N GLN A 518 -3.87 -26.70 -19.90
CA GLN A 518 -3.03 -25.75 -20.64
C GLN A 518 -1.56 -25.87 -20.24
N VAL A 519 -1.25 -25.94 -18.94
CA VAL A 519 0.14 -26.12 -18.47
C VAL A 519 0.74 -27.45 -18.94
N LYS A 520 -0.04 -28.54 -18.99
CA LYS A 520 0.44 -29.80 -19.56
C LYS A 520 0.83 -29.65 -21.03
N SER A 521 0.08 -28.86 -21.81
CA SER A 521 0.37 -28.64 -23.23
C SER A 521 1.66 -27.84 -23.50
N TRP A 522 2.20 -27.15 -22.48
CA TRP A 522 3.48 -26.43 -22.59
C TRP A 522 4.71 -27.34 -22.44
N ARG A 523 4.55 -28.56 -21.92
CA ARG A 523 5.63 -29.57 -21.85
C ARG A 523 5.80 -30.26 -23.19
#